data_AF-A0A0L0S677-F1
#
_entry.id   AF-A0A0L0S677-F1
#
_cell.length_a   1.000
_cell.length_b   1.000
_cell.length_c   1.000
_cell.angle_alpha   90.00
_cell.angle_beta   90.00
_cell.angle_gamma   90.00
#
_symmetry.space_group_name_H-M   'P 1'
#
loop_
_entity.id
_entity.type
_entity.pdbx_description
1 polymer ?
#
loop_
_entity_poly.entity_id
_entity_poly.type
_entity_poly.pdbx_seq_one_letter_code
_entity_poly.pdbx_strand_id
1 'polypeptide(L)'
;MTPHPHDTSYDSTESFIEAAAEAPAATEGEFVWYLGYGSNMNPKVLTGRRKVVPVESVPVRVPGYKLTFDCPGFPFVEPSFASINVRPDAADPVPELHGVAFKITRAEYAMIVQTEGLHYGDVHVLCHPTGAAAQAHKPFYAIALIIKPPYRRAGLAPSVRYKGLLVDGTRHHALPDAYQAWIQSLPAWAPTTFRHKIARVVQFAWAAPIFVTLMGLRGVNRAIRGKDAPPPRFINWMFDGFSTLVWVTYQYGTRYVFGNGGEVEHAAMRTAKL
;
A
#
# COMPACT_ATOMS: atom_id res chain seq x y z
N MET A 1 -53.02 31.46 -9.27
CA MET A 1 -52.86 30.79 -7.96
C MET A 1 -52.42 29.38 -8.28
N THR A 2 -51.17 28.97 -8.17
CA THR A 2 -50.05 29.31 -7.27
C THR A 2 -48.72 28.98 -7.98
N PRO A 3 -47.58 29.57 -7.57
CA PRO A 3 -46.25 29.30 -8.15
C PRO A 3 -45.65 28.01 -7.58
N HIS A 4 -44.95 27.25 -8.42
CA HIS A 4 -44.06 26.15 -8.04
C HIS A 4 -42.78 26.73 -7.38
N PRO A 5 -42.36 26.27 -6.19
CA PRO A 5 -41.13 26.73 -5.58
C PRO A 5 -39.94 25.84 -6.00
N HIS A 6 -38.91 26.55 -6.49
CA HIS A 6 -37.47 26.35 -6.33
C HIS A 6 -36.90 24.92 -6.24
N ASP A 7 -36.26 24.56 -7.36
CA ASP A 7 -35.12 23.66 -7.42
C ASP A 7 -33.94 24.25 -6.62
N THR A 8 -33.46 23.54 -5.60
CA THR A 8 -32.19 23.83 -4.91
C THR A 8 -31.28 22.62 -5.07
N SER A 9 -30.43 22.73 -6.08
CA SER A 9 -29.22 21.98 -6.32
C SER A 9 -28.21 22.09 -5.15
N TYR A 10 -27.39 21.04 -4.99
CA TYR A 10 -26.00 21.09 -4.51
C TYR A 10 -25.75 21.61 -3.07
N ASP A 11 -25.62 20.68 -2.12
CA ASP A 11 -24.81 20.90 -0.91
C ASP A 11 -24.34 19.57 -0.27
N SER A 12 -23.40 18.89 -0.92
CA SER A 12 -22.68 17.76 -0.30
C SER A 12 -21.19 17.77 -0.61
N THR A 13 -20.66 18.89 -1.09
CA THR A 13 -19.22 19.10 -1.33
C THR A 13 -18.66 20.21 -0.47
N GLU A 14 -19.45 21.21 -0.07
CA GLU A 14 -18.99 22.27 0.83
C GLU A 14 -18.82 21.78 2.28
N SER A 15 -19.72 20.92 2.77
CA SER A 15 -19.62 20.31 4.12
C SER A 15 -18.39 19.40 4.32
N PHE A 16 -17.74 18.93 3.24
CA PHE A 16 -16.48 18.17 3.35
C PHE A 16 -15.22 19.06 3.31
N ILE A 17 -15.33 20.27 2.75
CA ILE A 17 -14.23 21.25 2.74
C ILE A 17 -14.12 21.91 4.11
N GLU A 18 -15.24 22.20 4.78
CA GLU A 18 -15.25 22.77 6.14
C GLU A 18 -14.63 21.83 7.18
N ALA A 19 -14.86 20.51 7.09
CA ALA A 19 -14.28 19.55 8.04
C ALA A 19 -12.75 19.39 7.92
N ALA A 20 -12.15 19.83 6.80
CA ALA A 20 -10.69 19.84 6.62
C ALA A 20 -10.02 21.11 7.21
N ALA A 21 -10.80 22.15 7.50
CA ALA A 21 -10.29 23.45 7.97
C ALA A 21 -10.08 23.52 9.50
N GLU A 22 -10.55 22.53 10.27
CA GLU A 22 -10.49 22.53 11.74
C GLU A 22 -9.50 21.51 12.33
N ALA A 23 -8.49 21.08 11.56
CA ALA A 23 -7.33 20.45 12.17
C ALA A 23 -6.50 21.52 12.90
N PRO A 24 -6.14 21.36 14.18
CA PRO A 24 -5.31 22.34 14.88
C PRO A 24 -4.02 22.57 14.09
N ALA A 25 -3.63 23.83 13.94
CA ALA A 25 -2.45 24.25 13.20
C ALA A 25 -1.19 23.65 13.84
N ALA A 26 -0.84 22.44 13.40
CA ALA A 26 0.36 21.75 13.82
C ALA A 26 1.58 22.58 13.40
N THR A 27 2.57 22.65 14.28
CA THR A 27 3.81 23.39 14.02
C THR A 27 4.65 22.64 12.96
N GLU A 28 5.51 23.35 12.22
CA GLU A 28 6.32 22.71 11.14
C GLU A 28 7.14 21.48 11.59
N GLY A 29 7.50 21.38 12.88
CA GLY A 29 8.21 20.23 13.45
C GLY A 29 7.35 18.97 13.64
N GLU A 30 6.03 19.07 13.52
CA GLU A 30 5.06 17.99 13.72
C GLU A 30 4.71 17.24 12.43
N PHE A 31 5.15 17.75 11.28
CA PHE A 31 4.91 17.10 9.99
C PHE A 31 6.08 16.23 9.55
N VAL A 32 5.75 15.18 8.81
CA VAL A 32 6.69 14.36 8.06
C VAL A 32 6.20 14.20 6.64
N TRP A 33 7.14 14.09 5.71
CA TRP A 33 6.85 13.66 4.35
C TRP A 33 6.89 12.14 4.31
N TYR A 34 5.75 11.53 3.96
CA TYR A 34 5.59 10.09 3.80
C TYR A 34 5.38 9.75 2.32
N LEU A 35 6.19 8.85 1.76
CA LEU A 35 6.05 8.41 0.39
C LEU A 35 5.08 7.22 0.30
N GLY A 36 3.92 7.45 -0.31
CA GLY A 36 3.04 6.40 -0.79
C GLY A 36 3.37 6.00 -2.21
N TYR A 37 3.71 4.73 -2.43
CA TYR A 37 3.98 4.14 -3.75
C TYR A 37 3.11 2.92 -4.08
N GLY A 38 2.29 2.48 -3.11
CA GLY A 38 1.39 1.33 -3.22
C GLY A 38 -0.07 1.76 -3.03
N SER A 39 -0.83 0.96 -2.28
CA SER A 39 -2.25 1.24 -2.02
C SER A 39 -2.54 2.60 -1.37
N ASN A 40 -1.58 3.18 -0.64
CA ASN A 40 -1.74 4.48 0.00
C ASN A 40 -1.77 5.66 -0.98
N MET A 41 -1.43 5.46 -2.27
CA MET A 41 -1.72 6.46 -3.31
C MET A 41 -3.23 6.59 -3.57
N ASN A 42 -4.05 5.64 -3.13
CA ASN A 42 -5.49 5.68 -3.35
C ASN A 42 -6.20 6.37 -2.16
N PRO A 43 -7.01 7.43 -2.38
CA PRO A 43 -7.73 8.12 -1.30
C PRO A 43 -8.67 7.21 -0.49
N LYS A 44 -9.27 6.19 -1.13
CA LYS A 44 -10.14 5.22 -0.42
C LYS A 44 -9.35 4.43 0.62
N VAL A 45 -8.03 4.31 0.45
CA VAL A 45 -7.15 3.62 1.38
C VAL A 45 -6.59 4.61 2.40
N LEU A 46 -5.88 5.64 1.96
CA LEU A 46 -5.20 6.57 2.87
C LEU A 46 -6.20 7.35 3.73
N THR A 47 -7.10 8.11 3.10
CA THR A 47 -8.12 8.87 3.82
C THR A 47 -9.25 7.98 4.33
N GLY A 48 -9.71 7.04 3.50
CA GLY A 48 -10.85 6.19 3.84
C GLY A 48 -10.56 5.18 4.97
N ARG A 49 -9.58 4.29 4.76
CA ARG A 49 -9.27 3.19 5.68
C ARG A 49 -8.26 3.59 6.77
N ARG A 50 -7.20 4.33 6.42
CA ARG A 50 -6.17 4.76 7.40
C ARG A 50 -6.56 6.00 8.18
N LYS A 51 -7.59 6.74 7.74
CA LYS A 51 -8.03 7.98 8.38
C LYS A 51 -6.92 9.02 8.46
N VAL A 52 -6.05 9.04 7.45
CA VAL A 52 -4.96 10.01 7.30
C VAL A 52 -5.40 11.05 6.28
N VAL A 53 -5.32 12.33 6.64
CA VAL A 53 -5.70 13.45 5.77
C VAL A 53 -4.45 14.27 5.50
N PRO A 54 -3.76 14.04 4.37
CA PRO A 54 -2.59 14.82 4.03
C PRO A 54 -2.94 16.30 3.88
N VAL A 55 -2.16 17.18 4.51
CA VAL A 55 -2.22 18.63 4.25
C VAL A 55 -1.70 18.95 2.85
N GLU A 56 -0.85 18.08 2.31
CA GLU A 56 -0.27 18.26 0.99
C GLU A 56 0.02 16.89 0.35
N SER A 57 -0.20 16.80 -0.97
CA SER A 57 0.07 15.59 -1.76
C SER A 57 0.84 15.96 -3.02
N VAL A 58 2.08 15.50 -3.13
CA VAL A 58 3.01 15.90 -4.19
C VAL A 58 3.39 14.67 -5.03
N PRO A 59 3.02 14.61 -6.32
CA PRO A 59 3.49 13.58 -7.24
C PRO A 59 5.01 13.66 -7.42
N VAL A 60 5.71 12.55 -7.22
CA VAL A 60 7.17 12.51 -7.21
C VAL A 60 7.71 11.28 -7.95
N ARG A 61 8.91 11.43 -8.50
CA ARG A 61 9.79 10.33 -8.90
C ARG A 61 10.92 10.17 -7.89
N VAL A 62 11.43 8.96 -7.73
CA VAL A 62 12.51 8.64 -6.80
C VAL A 62 13.59 7.88 -7.56
N PRO A 63 14.60 8.59 -8.08
CA PRO A 63 15.72 7.95 -8.77
C PRO A 63 16.44 6.93 -7.88
N GLY A 64 16.94 5.85 -8.48
CA GLY A 64 17.65 4.79 -7.76
C GLY A 64 16.76 3.79 -7.01
N TYR A 65 15.43 3.96 -7.07
CA TYR A 65 14.48 2.98 -6.54
C TYR A 65 13.51 2.50 -7.62
N LYS A 66 12.96 1.31 -7.42
CA LYS A 66 11.93 0.69 -8.26
C LYS A 66 10.86 0.02 -7.41
N LEU A 67 9.66 -0.08 -7.96
CA LEU A 67 8.53 -0.80 -7.36
C LEU A 67 8.73 -2.33 -7.49
N THR A 68 8.44 -3.06 -6.42
CA THR A 68 8.46 -4.53 -6.38
C THR A 68 7.17 -5.07 -5.76
N PHE A 69 6.88 -6.36 -5.99
CA PHE A 69 5.77 -7.08 -5.37
C PHE A 69 6.27 -8.27 -4.55
N ASP A 70 7.21 -7.98 -3.66
CA ASP A 70 7.91 -8.95 -2.82
C ASP A 70 7.51 -8.90 -1.35
N CYS A 71 6.51 -8.08 -0.99
CA CYS A 71 5.83 -8.20 0.29
C CYS A 71 4.77 -9.31 0.21
N PRO A 72 4.99 -10.48 0.82
CA PRO A 72 4.04 -11.58 0.74
C PRO A 72 2.73 -11.24 1.47
N GLY A 73 1.60 -11.61 0.87
CA GLY A 73 0.30 -11.62 1.52
C GLY A 73 -0.22 -13.04 1.70
N PHE A 74 -1.49 -13.26 1.37
CA PHE A 74 -2.15 -14.56 1.46
C PHE A 74 -2.36 -15.17 0.07
N PRO A 75 -1.79 -16.36 -0.22
CA PRO A 75 -2.06 -17.09 -1.46
C PRO A 75 -3.56 -17.28 -1.71
N PHE A 76 -3.97 -17.27 -2.98
CA PHE A 76 -5.37 -17.37 -3.43
C PHE A 76 -6.30 -16.19 -3.04
N VAL A 77 -5.77 -15.17 -2.37
CA VAL A 77 -6.53 -14.01 -1.92
C VAL A 77 -5.85 -12.72 -2.40
N GLU A 78 -4.75 -12.36 -1.75
CA GLU A 78 -3.95 -11.17 -1.98
C GLU A 78 -2.49 -11.61 -1.88
N PRO A 79 -1.94 -12.24 -2.94
CA PRO A 79 -0.69 -12.98 -2.83
C PRO A 79 0.52 -12.10 -2.52
N SER A 80 0.53 -10.86 -2.99
CA SER A 80 1.59 -9.91 -2.67
C SER A 80 1.09 -8.46 -2.64
N PHE A 81 1.87 -7.63 -1.98
CA PHE A 81 1.71 -6.19 -1.88
C PHE A 81 2.97 -5.48 -2.37
N ALA A 82 2.84 -4.18 -2.64
CA ALA A 82 3.93 -3.35 -3.11
C ALA A 82 5.04 -3.21 -2.07
N SER A 83 6.29 -3.24 -2.52
CA SER A 83 7.43 -2.69 -1.81
C SER A 83 8.36 -1.96 -2.79
N ILE A 84 9.53 -1.56 -2.31
CA ILE A 84 10.56 -0.91 -3.14
C ILE A 84 11.88 -1.63 -3.01
N ASN A 85 12.70 -1.55 -4.05
CA ASN A 85 14.08 -2.02 -4.02
C ASN A 85 15.00 -1.05 -4.77
N VAL A 86 16.30 -1.17 -4.54
CA VAL A 86 17.30 -0.41 -5.29
C VAL A 86 17.17 -0.75 -6.77
N ARG A 87 17.21 0.29 -7.60
CA ARG A 87 17.30 0.21 -9.06
C ARG A 87 18.77 0.41 -9.45
N PRO A 88 19.48 -0.65 -9.86
CA PRO A 88 20.94 -0.63 -9.98
C PRO A 88 21.44 0.19 -11.18
N ASP A 89 20.68 0.25 -12.27
CA ASP A 89 21.06 0.95 -13.49
C ASP A 89 19.85 1.49 -14.27
N ALA A 90 20.13 2.31 -15.29
CA ALA A 90 19.13 2.87 -16.18
C ALA A 90 18.51 1.85 -17.14
N ALA A 91 19.18 0.73 -17.39
CA ALA A 91 18.74 -0.34 -18.29
C ALA A 91 17.77 -1.33 -17.63
N ASP A 92 17.53 -1.21 -16.32
CA ASP A 92 16.52 -2.00 -15.61
C ASP A 92 15.15 -1.81 -16.28
N PRO A 93 14.49 -2.91 -16.70
CA PRO A 93 13.20 -2.85 -17.38
C PRO A 93 12.09 -2.30 -16.49
N VAL A 94 12.29 -2.28 -15.17
CA VAL A 94 11.38 -1.61 -14.24
C VAL A 94 11.75 -0.12 -14.22
N PRO A 95 10.80 0.80 -14.49
CA PRO A 95 11.07 2.23 -14.47
C PRO A 95 11.46 2.72 -13.07
N GLU A 96 11.96 3.97 -13.02
CA GLU A 96 12.13 4.66 -11.74
C GLU A 96 10.82 4.67 -10.96
N LEU A 97 10.93 4.51 -9.64
CA LEU A 97 9.80 4.57 -8.73
C LEU A 97 9.10 5.92 -8.87
N HIS A 98 7.80 5.90 -9.16
CA HIS A 98 6.93 7.04 -8.94
C HIS A 98 5.95 6.75 -7.81
N GLY A 99 5.58 7.80 -7.10
CA GLY A 99 4.63 7.76 -6.01
C GLY A 99 4.12 9.16 -5.67
N VAL A 100 3.57 9.29 -4.49
CA VAL A 100 3.03 10.54 -3.96
C VAL A 100 3.62 10.76 -2.58
N ALA A 101 4.31 11.88 -2.41
CA ALA A 101 4.78 12.33 -1.12
C ALA A 101 3.63 13.07 -0.42
N PHE A 102 3.21 12.55 0.73
CA PHE A 102 2.15 13.10 1.56
C PHE A 102 2.76 13.83 2.74
N LYS A 103 2.41 15.10 2.93
CA LYS A 103 2.73 15.83 4.16
C LYS A 103 1.66 15.50 5.20
N ILE A 104 2.05 14.77 6.23
CA ILE A 104 1.16 14.24 7.27
C ILE A 104 1.77 14.49 8.64
N THR A 105 0.95 14.48 9.69
CA THR A 105 1.44 14.62 11.06
C THR A 105 2.24 13.38 11.49
N ARG A 106 3.13 13.54 12.46
CA ARG A 106 3.86 12.41 13.09
C ARG A 106 2.92 11.37 13.70
N ALA A 107 1.78 11.81 14.25
CA ALA A 107 0.77 10.92 14.81
C ALA A 107 0.11 10.07 13.72
N GLU A 108 -0.24 10.66 12.58
CA GLU A 108 -0.76 9.92 11.42
C GLU A 108 0.29 8.96 10.85
N TYR A 109 1.55 9.38 10.76
CA TYR A 109 2.62 8.50 10.32
C TYR A 109 2.80 7.29 11.27
N ALA A 110 2.78 7.51 12.58
CA ALA A 110 2.83 6.44 13.57
C ALA A 110 1.66 5.45 13.40
N MET A 111 0.47 5.93 13.05
CA MET A 111 -0.69 5.08 12.74
C MET A 111 -0.46 4.23 11.48
N ILE A 112 0.16 4.78 10.43
CA ILE A 112 0.54 4.04 9.22
C ILE A 112 1.56 2.95 9.57
N VAL A 113 2.66 3.31 10.26
CA VAL A 113 3.69 2.35 10.68
C VAL A 113 3.10 1.25 11.56
N GLN A 114 2.18 1.58 12.45
CA GLN A 114 1.55 0.58 13.32
C GLN A 114 0.71 -0.45 12.54
N THR A 115 0.10 -0.03 11.43
CA THR A 115 -0.85 -0.84 10.66
C THR A 115 -0.22 -1.51 9.43
N GLU A 116 0.92 -1.02 8.93
CA GLU A 116 1.68 -1.61 7.82
C GLU A 116 3.02 -2.23 8.27
N GLY A 117 3.65 -1.67 9.29
CA GLY A 117 5.08 -1.80 9.60
C GLY A 117 5.54 -3.04 10.34
N LEU A 118 4.76 -4.12 10.32
CA LEU A 118 5.12 -5.38 10.99
C LEU A 118 6.45 -5.94 10.45
N HIS A 119 6.61 -5.90 9.13
CA HIS A 119 7.80 -6.38 8.42
C HIS A 119 8.51 -5.30 7.62
N TYR A 120 7.98 -4.07 7.60
CA TYR A 120 8.62 -2.96 6.94
C TYR A 120 9.66 -2.30 7.85
N GLY A 121 10.73 -1.78 7.25
CA GLY A 121 11.58 -0.75 7.81
C GLY A 121 11.29 0.59 7.12
N ASP A 122 11.84 1.65 7.66
CA ASP A 122 11.82 2.99 7.09
C ASP A 122 13.12 3.26 6.33
N VAL A 123 12.99 4.00 5.22
CA VAL A 123 14.13 4.53 4.46
C VAL A 123 13.81 5.95 4.02
N HIS A 124 14.80 6.84 4.15
CA HIS A 124 14.70 8.19 3.62
C HIS A 124 15.10 8.19 2.15
N VAL A 125 14.21 8.65 1.30
CA VAL A 125 14.43 8.70 -0.15
C VAL A 125 14.32 10.13 -0.65
N LEU A 126 15.15 10.47 -1.64
CA LEU A 126 15.12 11.77 -2.30
C LEU A 126 14.03 11.78 -3.36
N CYS A 127 12.98 12.55 -3.11
CA CYS A 127 11.83 12.71 -3.98
C CYS A 127 12.03 13.90 -4.92
N HIS A 128 11.83 13.68 -6.21
CA HIS A 128 11.86 14.70 -7.25
C HIS A 128 10.42 14.96 -7.73
N PRO A 129 9.84 16.13 -7.45
CA PRO A 129 8.48 16.46 -7.90
C PRO A 129 8.31 16.35 -9.41
N THR A 130 7.12 15.94 -9.86
CA THR A 130 6.78 15.70 -11.28
C THR A 130 5.58 16.52 -11.74
N GLY A 131 5.48 16.79 -13.04
CA GLY A 131 4.35 17.53 -13.62
C GLY A 131 4.28 18.97 -13.09
N ALA A 132 3.09 19.43 -12.71
CA ALA A 132 2.90 20.77 -12.14
C ALA A 132 3.68 20.98 -10.83
N ALA A 133 3.84 19.93 -10.03
CA ALA A 133 4.57 20.00 -8.78
C ALA A 133 6.07 20.29 -8.96
N ALA A 134 6.64 19.99 -10.13
CA ALA A 134 8.03 20.31 -10.45
C ALA A 134 8.31 21.82 -10.52
N GLN A 135 7.30 22.64 -10.80
CA GLN A 135 7.46 24.10 -10.75
C GLN A 135 7.33 24.66 -9.33
N ALA A 136 6.53 24.01 -8.48
CA ALA A 136 6.24 24.49 -7.13
C ALA A 136 7.25 24.02 -6.07
N HIS A 137 7.89 22.87 -6.27
CA HIS A 137 8.76 22.24 -5.28
C HIS A 137 10.15 21.91 -5.81
N LYS A 138 11.17 22.18 -4.99
CA LYS A 138 12.51 21.61 -5.15
C LYS A 138 12.51 20.14 -4.66
N PRO A 139 13.50 19.32 -5.06
CA PRO A 139 13.71 18.00 -4.46
C PRO A 139 13.74 18.02 -2.92
N PHE A 140 13.13 17.03 -2.28
CA PHE A 140 13.07 16.91 -0.82
C PHE A 140 13.07 15.45 -0.36
N TYR A 141 13.38 15.21 0.91
CA TYR A 141 13.37 13.86 1.48
C TYR A 141 11.99 13.48 2.02
N ALA A 142 11.57 12.24 1.75
CA ALA A 142 10.41 11.61 2.35
C ALA A 142 10.77 10.24 2.93
N ILE A 143 10.00 9.79 3.91
CA ILE A 143 10.13 8.47 4.50
C ILE A 143 9.28 7.50 3.69
N ALA A 144 9.89 6.44 3.18
CA ALA A 144 9.22 5.33 2.54
C ALA A 144 9.32 4.09 3.43
N LEU A 145 8.26 3.29 3.47
CA LEU A 145 8.30 1.97 4.10
C LEU A 145 8.90 0.97 3.11
N ILE A 146 9.75 0.05 3.54
CA ILE A 146 10.33 -1.02 2.70
C ILE A 146 10.30 -2.36 3.41
N ILE A 147 9.88 -3.44 2.75
CA ILE A 147 9.85 -4.77 3.37
C ILE A 147 11.27 -5.24 3.70
N LYS A 148 11.52 -5.76 4.91
CA LYS A 148 12.86 -6.20 5.33
C LYS A 148 13.25 -7.52 4.64
N PRO A 149 14.54 -7.74 4.32
CA PRO A 149 15.02 -8.91 3.58
C PRO A 149 14.53 -10.30 4.04
N PRO A 150 14.47 -10.63 5.36
CA PRO A 150 14.03 -11.97 5.77
C PRO A 150 12.55 -12.25 5.48
N TYR A 151 11.75 -11.22 5.20
CA TYR A 151 10.31 -11.34 4.95
C TYR A 151 9.93 -11.18 3.47
N ARG A 152 10.93 -11.01 2.58
CA ARG A 152 10.70 -10.86 1.14
C ARG A 152 10.39 -12.19 0.48
N ARG A 153 9.49 -12.17 -0.50
CA ARG A 153 9.25 -13.29 -1.41
C ARG A 153 9.15 -12.81 -2.85
N ALA A 154 10.18 -13.09 -3.64
CA ALA A 154 10.21 -12.72 -5.05
C ALA A 154 9.24 -13.58 -5.90
N GLY A 155 8.96 -13.12 -7.12
CA GLY A 155 8.20 -13.90 -8.09
C GLY A 155 6.69 -13.95 -7.82
N LEU A 156 6.12 -12.93 -7.17
CA LEU A 156 4.69 -12.85 -6.89
C LEU A 156 4.04 -11.70 -7.68
N ALA A 157 2.80 -11.89 -8.15
CA ALA A 157 1.99 -10.80 -8.68
C ALA A 157 1.06 -10.22 -7.62
N PRO A 158 0.71 -8.93 -7.69
CA PRO A 158 -0.40 -8.39 -6.92
C PRO A 158 -1.72 -9.02 -7.36
N SER A 159 -2.77 -8.94 -6.53
CA SER A 159 -4.12 -9.29 -7.00
C SER A 159 -4.65 -8.25 -7.99
N VAL A 160 -5.64 -8.62 -8.81
CA VAL A 160 -6.38 -7.66 -9.67
C VAL A 160 -6.97 -6.51 -8.85
N ARG A 161 -7.51 -6.81 -7.66
CA ARG A 161 -8.06 -5.78 -6.77
C ARG A 161 -6.98 -4.81 -6.29
N TYR A 162 -5.83 -5.33 -5.87
CA TYR A 162 -4.72 -4.51 -5.37
C TYR A 162 -4.11 -3.66 -6.50
N LYS A 163 -3.87 -4.25 -7.67
CA LYS A 163 -3.44 -3.51 -8.87
C LYS A 163 -4.42 -2.39 -9.22
N GLY A 164 -5.73 -2.63 -9.11
CA GLY A 164 -6.76 -1.59 -9.29
C GLY A 164 -6.55 -0.38 -8.37
N LEU A 165 -6.19 -0.59 -7.10
CA LEU A 165 -5.88 0.51 -6.19
C LEU A 165 -4.69 1.35 -6.66
N LEU A 166 -3.64 0.69 -7.18
CA LEU A 166 -2.46 1.38 -7.72
C LEU A 166 -2.83 2.19 -8.96
N VAL A 167 -3.56 1.60 -9.91
CA VAL A 167 -4.03 2.30 -11.11
C VAL A 167 -4.86 3.54 -10.73
N ASP A 168 -5.86 3.37 -9.87
CA ASP A 168 -6.72 4.47 -9.42
C ASP A 168 -5.91 5.57 -8.71
N GLY A 169 -4.94 5.20 -7.86
CA GLY A 169 -4.09 6.16 -7.14
C GLY A 169 -3.18 6.95 -8.08
N THR A 170 -2.56 6.27 -9.05
CA THR A 170 -1.69 6.91 -10.05
C THR A 170 -2.46 7.92 -10.90
N ARG A 171 -3.71 7.60 -11.29
CA ARG A 171 -4.62 8.49 -12.02
C ARG A 171 -5.07 9.68 -11.18
N HIS A 172 -5.49 9.42 -9.94
CA HIS A 172 -5.98 10.46 -9.04
C HIS A 172 -4.96 11.57 -8.80
N HIS A 173 -3.68 11.20 -8.67
CA HIS A 173 -2.58 12.13 -8.46
C HIS A 173 -1.86 12.56 -9.75
N ALA A 174 -2.41 12.22 -10.92
CA ALA A 174 -1.84 12.58 -12.23
C ALA A 174 -0.33 12.27 -12.35
N LEU A 175 0.08 11.06 -11.93
CA LEU A 175 1.45 10.58 -12.16
C LEU A 175 1.76 10.54 -13.67
N PRO A 176 3.03 10.57 -14.09
CA PRO A 176 3.36 10.57 -15.53
C PRO A 176 2.68 9.44 -16.31
N ASP A 177 2.12 9.75 -17.49
CA ASP A 177 1.30 8.81 -18.28
C ASP A 177 2.03 7.50 -18.60
N ALA A 178 3.32 7.57 -18.90
CA ALA A 178 4.15 6.39 -19.14
C ALA A 178 4.20 5.46 -17.92
N TYR A 179 4.26 6.01 -16.70
CA TYR A 179 4.24 5.21 -15.48
C TYR A 179 2.84 4.64 -15.20
N GLN A 180 1.78 5.41 -15.48
CA GLN A 180 0.41 4.89 -15.38
C GLN A 180 0.18 3.70 -16.33
N ALA A 181 0.65 3.82 -17.58
CA ALA A 181 0.58 2.74 -18.57
C ALA A 181 1.38 1.52 -18.11
N TRP A 182 2.59 1.73 -17.58
CA TRP A 182 3.39 0.66 -17.01
C TRP A 182 2.68 -0.07 -15.86
N ILE A 183 2.12 0.65 -14.88
CA ILE A 183 1.34 0.06 -13.77
C ILE A 183 0.14 -0.73 -14.31
N GLN A 184 -0.54 -0.22 -15.34
CA GLN A 184 -1.64 -0.93 -16.01
C GLN A 184 -1.19 -2.19 -16.75
N SER A 185 0.05 -2.26 -17.22
CA SER A 185 0.60 -3.43 -17.93
C SER A 185 1.05 -4.56 -16.98
N LEU A 186 1.24 -4.27 -15.69
CA LEU A 186 1.73 -5.26 -14.71
C LEU A 186 0.88 -6.54 -14.66
N PRO A 187 1.48 -7.73 -14.48
CA PRO A 187 0.72 -8.94 -14.24
C PRO A 187 -0.11 -8.82 -12.96
N ALA A 188 -1.30 -9.44 -12.96
CA ALA A 188 -2.16 -9.48 -11.77
C ALA A 188 -2.78 -10.87 -11.61
N TRP A 189 -2.80 -11.36 -10.38
CA TRP A 189 -3.40 -12.63 -10.04
C TRP A 189 -4.92 -12.50 -9.83
N ALA A 190 -5.67 -13.46 -10.36
CA ALA A 190 -7.11 -13.58 -10.16
C ALA A 190 -7.55 -15.05 -9.96
N PRO A 191 -8.58 -15.30 -9.15
CA PRO A 191 -9.17 -16.63 -8.98
C PRO A 191 -10.00 -17.03 -10.21
N THR A 192 -9.36 -17.51 -11.27
CA THR A 192 -10.04 -17.88 -12.53
C THR A 192 -10.78 -19.24 -12.45
N THR A 193 -10.30 -20.18 -11.64
CA THR A 193 -10.84 -21.55 -11.58
C THR A 193 -11.75 -21.78 -10.37
N PHE A 194 -12.64 -22.77 -10.46
CA PHE A 194 -13.43 -23.22 -9.31
C PHE A 194 -12.54 -23.72 -8.16
N ARG A 195 -11.42 -24.38 -8.49
CA ARG A 195 -10.40 -24.79 -7.51
C ARG A 195 -9.81 -23.61 -6.76
N HIS A 196 -9.52 -22.48 -7.42
CA HIS A 196 -9.06 -21.26 -6.75
C HIS A 196 -10.10 -20.68 -5.79
N LYS A 197 -11.40 -20.77 -6.13
CA LYS A 197 -12.49 -20.32 -5.23
C LYS A 197 -12.56 -21.18 -3.97
N ILE A 198 -12.43 -22.50 -4.09
CA ILE A 198 -12.33 -23.41 -2.94
C ILE A 198 -11.06 -23.11 -2.13
N ALA A 199 -9.92 -22.97 -2.79
CA ALA A 199 -8.64 -22.67 -2.14
C ALA A 199 -8.70 -21.41 -1.29
N ARG A 200 -9.36 -20.36 -1.80
CA ARG A 200 -9.62 -19.13 -1.05
C ARG A 200 -10.42 -19.38 0.23
N VAL A 201 -11.51 -20.16 0.14
CA VAL A 201 -12.34 -20.49 1.31
C VAL A 201 -11.53 -21.29 2.32
N VAL A 202 -10.82 -22.32 1.87
CA VAL A 202 -9.94 -23.15 2.72
C VAL A 202 -8.88 -22.26 3.40
N GLN A 203 -8.19 -21.43 2.64
CA GLN A 203 -7.16 -20.51 3.15
C GLN A 203 -7.72 -19.58 4.23
N PHE A 204 -8.89 -18.98 3.99
CA PHE A 204 -9.52 -18.11 4.97
C PHE A 204 -9.99 -18.86 6.22
N ALA A 205 -10.59 -20.04 6.05
CA ALA A 205 -11.19 -20.80 7.15
C ALA A 205 -10.20 -21.07 8.28
N TRP A 206 -8.94 -21.39 7.95
CA TRP A 206 -7.91 -21.63 8.96
C TRP A 206 -7.08 -20.37 9.30
N ALA A 207 -6.78 -19.51 8.32
CA ALA A 207 -5.85 -18.40 8.55
C ALA A 207 -6.51 -17.19 9.21
N ALA A 208 -7.79 -16.90 8.91
CA ALA A 208 -8.48 -15.72 9.42
C ALA A 208 -8.66 -15.74 10.95
N PRO A 209 -9.07 -16.86 11.60
CA PRO A 209 -9.17 -16.90 13.06
C PRO A 209 -7.84 -16.58 13.76
N ILE A 210 -6.73 -17.12 13.25
CA ILE A 210 -5.39 -16.88 13.80
C ILE A 210 -5.02 -15.40 13.58
N PHE A 211 -5.19 -14.88 12.37
CA PHE A 211 -4.87 -13.50 12.04
C PHE A 211 -5.67 -12.49 12.89
N VAL A 212 -6.98 -12.69 13.05
CA VAL A 212 -7.85 -11.85 13.89
C VAL A 212 -7.42 -11.91 15.35
N THR A 213 -7.08 -13.09 15.87
CA THR A 213 -6.58 -13.24 17.24
C THR A 213 -5.28 -12.47 17.44
N LEU A 214 -4.33 -12.60 16.52
CA LEU A 214 -3.05 -11.89 16.57
C LEU A 214 -3.22 -10.36 16.46
N MET A 215 -4.15 -9.89 15.63
CA MET A 215 -4.54 -8.48 15.56
C MET A 215 -5.22 -8.00 16.84
N GLY A 216 -6.09 -8.82 17.44
CA GLY A 216 -6.72 -8.55 18.74
C GLY A 216 -5.70 -8.38 19.85
N LEU A 217 -4.70 -9.27 19.94
CA LEU A 217 -3.60 -9.16 20.90
C LEU A 217 -2.80 -7.86 20.74
N ARG A 218 -2.57 -7.41 19.50
CA ARG A 218 -1.96 -6.10 19.24
C ARG A 218 -2.86 -4.94 19.71
N GLY A 219 -4.16 -5.03 19.43
CA GLY A 219 -5.15 -4.04 19.87
C GLY A 219 -5.22 -3.92 21.40
N VAL A 220 -5.24 -5.05 22.11
CA VAL A 220 -5.20 -5.10 23.58
C VAL A 220 -3.88 -4.55 24.11
N ASN A 221 -2.75 -4.94 23.53
CA ASN A 221 -1.44 -4.40 23.91
C ASN A 221 -1.39 -2.87 23.76
N ARG A 222 -2.00 -2.31 22.70
CA ARG A 222 -2.15 -0.87 22.49
C ARG A 222 -3.03 -0.22 23.56
N ALA A 223 -4.15 -0.84 23.93
CA ALA A 223 -5.04 -0.31 24.96
C ALA A 223 -4.35 -0.24 26.33
N ILE A 224 -3.47 -1.19 26.65
CA ILE A 224 -2.78 -1.26 27.94
C ILE A 224 -1.51 -0.38 27.97
N ARG A 225 -0.67 -0.44 26.94
CA ARG A 225 0.68 0.17 26.95
C ARG A 225 0.76 1.54 26.27
N GLY A 226 -0.34 2.04 25.72
CA GLY A 226 -0.38 3.28 24.95
C GLY A 226 -0.09 3.08 23.46
N LYS A 227 -0.42 4.09 22.66
CA LYS A 227 -0.37 4.03 21.19
C LYS A 227 1.05 3.91 20.63
N ASP A 228 2.02 4.45 21.36
CA ASP A 228 3.42 4.56 20.94
C ASP A 228 4.27 3.36 21.39
N ALA A 229 3.72 2.47 22.23
CA ALA A 229 4.44 1.32 22.71
C ALA A 229 4.57 0.26 21.60
N PRO A 230 5.80 -0.16 21.23
CA PRO A 230 5.97 -1.22 20.26
C PRO A 230 5.37 -2.53 20.78
N PRO A 231 4.81 -3.36 19.89
CA PRO A 231 4.26 -4.64 20.27
C PRO A 231 5.36 -5.53 20.91
N PRO A 232 5.03 -6.30 21.96
CA PRO A 232 5.95 -7.24 22.57
C PRO A 232 6.60 -8.15 21.55
N ARG A 233 7.88 -8.48 21.74
CA ARG A 233 8.66 -9.32 20.81
C ARG A 233 7.98 -10.66 20.51
N PHE A 234 7.31 -11.25 21.50
CA PHE A 234 6.59 -12.51 21.32
C PHE A 234 5.43 -12.39 20.31
N ILE A 235 4.73 -11.23 20.25
CA ILE A 235 3.65 -11.02 19.28
C ILE A 235 4.22 -10.93 17.86
N ASN A 236 5.36 -10.25 17.67
CA ASN A 236 6.04 -10.23 16.38
C ASN A 236 6.50 -11.63 15.96
N TRP A 237 7.09 -12.39 16.88
CA TRP A 237 7.48 -13.79 16.63
C TRP A 237 6.29 -14.67 16.21
N MET A 238 5.12 -14.53 16.84
CA MET A 238 3.91 -15.25 16.43
C MET A 238 3.44 -14.85 15.02
N PHE A 239 3.51 -13.56 14.66
CA PHE A 239 3.20 -13.09 13.30
C PHE A 239 4.16 -13.67 12.25
N ASP A 240 5.45 -13.71 12.57
CA ASP A 240 6.48 -14.29 11.69
C ASP A 240 6.23 -15.79 11.48
N GLY A 241 5.93 -16.52 12.57
CA GLY A 241 5.56 -17.93 12.52
C GLY A 241 4.28 -18.18 11.71
N PHE A 242 3.25 -17.35 11.90
CA PHE A 242 2.01 -17.42 11.14
C PHE A 242 2.22 -17.16 9.64
N SER A 243 2.96 -16.10 9.28
CA SER A 243 3.31 -15.81 7.89
C SER A 243 4.08 -16.98 7.26
N THR A 244 5.05 -17.53 7.98
CA THR A 244 5.80 -18.72 7.54
C THR A 244 4.88 -19.91 7.30
N LEU A 245 3.97 -20.19 8.24
CA LEU A 245 3.00 -21.29 8.13
C LEU A 245 2.08 -21.14 6.91
N VAL A 246 1.59 -19.93 6.63
CA VAL A 246 0.79 -19.62 5.43
C VAL A 246 1.55 -20.01 4.15
N TRP A 247 2.83 -19.65 4.06
CA TRP A 247 3.60 -19.92 2.85
C TRP A 247 4.12 -21.37 2.76
N VAL A 248 4.38 -22.03 3.89
CA VAL A 248 4.75 -23.46 3.91
C VAL A 248 3.56 -24.32 3.50
N THR A 249 2.38 -24.08 4.07
CA THR A 249 1.14 -24.79 3.70
C THR A 249 0.79 -24.59 2.22
N TYR A 250 1.05 -23.40 1.68
CA TYR A 250 0.93 -23.14 0.26
C TYR A 250 1.92 -23.94 -0.58
N GLN A 251 3.22 -23.77 -0.34
CA GLN A 251 4.28 -24.37 -1.17
C GLN A 251 4.25 -25.89 -1.19
N TYR A 252 3.93 -26.52 -0.05
CA TYR A 252 4.02 -27.97 0.10
C TYR A 252 2.66 -28.68 0.08
N GLY A 253 1.55 -27.94 0.01
CA GLY A 253 0.22 -28.52 0.07
C GLY A 253 -0.74 -27.91 -0.94
N THR A 254 -1.30 -26.75 -0.63
CA THR A 254 -2.43 -26.19 -1.37
C THR A 254 -2.08 -25.81 -2.81
N ARG A 255 -0.81 -25.52 -3.12
CA ARG A 255 -0.35 -25.33 -4.51
C ARG A 255 -0.56 -26.56 -5.38
N TYR A 256 -0.27 -27.77 -4.88
CA TYR A 256 -0.39 -29.01 -5.67
C TYR A 256 -1.85 -29.41 -5.87
N VAL A 257 -2.71 -29.08 -4.90
CA VAL A 257 -4.14 -29.41 -4.95
C VAL A 257 -4.91 -28.39 -5.81
N PHE A 258 -4.65 -27.11 -5.59
CA PHE A 258 -5.47 -26.01 -6.13
C PHE A 258 -4.79 -25.20 -7.24
N GLY A 259 -3.49 -25.39 -7.48
CA GLY A 259 -2.73 -24.68 -8.51
C GLY A 259 -2.05 -23.41 -8.01
N ASN A 260 -1.73 -22.51 -8.94
CA ASN A 260 -0.97 -21.30 -8.67
C ASN A 260 -1.82 -20.25 -7.91
N GLY A 261 -1.37 -19.90 -6.71
CA GLY A 261 -2.04 -18.94 -5.81
C GLY A 261 -1.51 -17.50 -5.86
N GLY A 262 -0.60 -17.16 -6.78
CA GLY A 262 -0.05 -15.81 -6.88
C GLY A 262 1.35 -15.66 -7.47
N GLU A 263 1.99 -16.76 -7.85
CA GLU A 263 3.33 -16.76 -8.42
C GLU A 263 3.30 -16.34 -9.89
N VAL A 264 4.35 -15.66 -10.31
CA VAL A 264 4.62 -15.31 -11.71
C VAL A 264 6.05 -15.67 -12.07
N GLU A 265 6.27 -16.06 -13.32
CA GLU A 265 7.62 -16.25 -13.83
C GLU A 265 8.38 -14.92 -13.78
N HIS A 266 9.66 -14.96 -13.41
CA HIS A 266 10.52 -13.78 -13.32
C HIS A 266 10.58 -12.96 -14.63
N ALA A 267 10.33 -13.61 -15.78
CA ALA A 267 10.25 -12.93 -17.08
C ALA A 267 9.03 -12.01 -17.20
N ALA A 268 7.89 -12.37 -16.59
CA ALA A 268 6.62 -11.64 -16.74
C ALA A 268 6.65 -10.22 -16.13
N MET A 269 7.52 -9.97 -15.14
CA MET A 269 7.76 -8.63 -14.61
C MET A 269 8.72 -7.81 -15.47
N ARG A 270 9.58 -8.46 -16.27
CA ARG A 270 10.52 -7.79 -17.18
C ARG A 270 9.87 -7.38 -18.50
N THR A 271 8.77 -8.03 -18.88
CA THR A 271 8.08 -7.83 -20.17
C THR A 271 6.93 -6.83 -20.12
N ALA A 272 6.70 -6.15 -18.99
CA ALA A 272 5.75 -5.05 -18.90
C ALA A 272 6.20 -3.95 -19.90
N LYS A 273 5.54 -3.90 -21.07
CA LYS A 273 5.91 -3.00 -22.16
C LYS A 273 5.83 -1.55 -21.68
N LEU A 274 6.94 -0.82 -21.83
CA LEU A 274 6.99 0.63 -21.78
C LEU A 274 6.15 1.23 -22.93
#